data_AF-A0A846NI28-F1
#
_entry.id   AF-A0A846NI28-F1
#
_cell.length_a   1.000
_cell.length_b   1.000
_cell.length_c   1.000
_cell.angle_alpha   90.00
_cell.angle_beta   90.00
_cell.angle_gamma   90.00
#
_symmetry.space_group_name_H-M   'P 1'
#
loop_
_entity.id
_entity.type
_entity.pdbx_description
1 polymer ?
#
loop_
_entity_poly.entity_id
_entity_poly.type
_entity_poly.pdbx_seq_one_letter_code
_entity_poly.pdbx_strand_id
1 'polypeptide(L)' 'MSDLLRHLYENNIELSESKITPGSLVGMIRLIDEGVISGKIAKTILPEMILSGTDPREIVEKKGLVKITD' A
#
# COMPACT_ATOMS: atom_id res chain seq x y z
N MET A 1 -3.93 -8.69 -5.01
CA MET A 1 -2.70 -9.39 -5.43
C MET A 1 -2.22 -9.01 -6.82
N SER A 2 -3.11 -8.86 -7.82
CA SER A 2 -2.71 -8.40 -9.16
C SER A 2 -2.00 -7.04 -9.16
N ASP A 3 -2.43 -6.09 -8.31
CA ASP A 3 -1.78 -4.78 -8.21
C ASP A 3 -0.35 -4.85 -7.65
N LEU A 4 -0.06 -5.74 -6.69
CA LEU A 4 1.29 -5.95 -6.18
C LEU A 4 2.23 -6.47 -7.27
N LEU A 5 1.82 -7.55 -7.95
CA LEU A 5 2.61 -8.15 -9.03
C LEU A 5 2.85 -7.15 -10.19
N ARG A 6 1.84 -6.32 -10.50
CA ARG A 6 1.99 -5.28 -11.52
C ARG A 6 3.07 -4.27 -11.14
N HIS A 7 3.06 -3.77 -9.91
CA HIS A 7 4.07 -2.79 -9.48
C HIS A 7 5.47 -3.38 -9.39
N LEU A 8 5.61 -4.64 -8.96
CA LEU A 8 6.89 -5.33 -9.00
C LEU A 8 7.44 -5.40 -10.42
N TYR A 9 6.60 -5.82 -11.38
CA TYR A 9 6.97 -5.88 -12.80
C TYR A 9 7.31 -4.49 -13.39
N GLU A 10 6.47 -3.48 -13.16
CA GLU A 10 6.66 -2.12 -13.68
C GLU A 10 7.94 -1.44 -13.16
N ASN A 11 8.36 -1.79 -11.95
CA ASN A 11 9.59 -1.26 -11.34
C ASN A 11 10.80 -2.19 -11.50
N ASN A 12 10.63 -3.33 -12.18
CA ASN A 12 11.65 -4.37 -12.34
C ASN A 12 12.25 -4.81 -10.99
N ILE A 13 11.39 -5.02 -9.99
CA ILE A 13 11.73 -5.43 -8.62
C ILE A 13 11.26 -6.88 -8.43
N GLU A 14 12.17 -7.76 -8.03
CA GLU A 14 11.78 -9.11 -7.62
C GLU A 14 11.07 -9.09 -6.28
N LEU A 15 10.16 -10.05 -6.04
CA LEU A 15 9.43 -10.12 -4.77
C LEU A 15 10.39 -10.22 -3.56
N SER A 16 11.53 -10.88 -3.73
CA SER A 16 12.59 -11.01 -2.72
C SER A 16 13.34 -9.70 -2.43
N GLU A 17 13.32 -8.75 -3.37
CA GLU A 17 13.96 -7.44 -3.25
C GLU A 17 12.99 -6.39 -2.67
N SER A 18 11.69 -6.69 -2.73
CA SER A 18 10.67 -5.88 -2.10
C SER A 18 10.83 -5.85 -0.58
N LYS A 19 10.59 -4.67 0.01
CA LYS A 19 10.50 -4.50 1.46
C LYS A 19 9.09 -4.71 2.01
N ILE A 20 8.13 -5.05 1.14
CA ILE A 20 6.77 -5.33 1.59
C ILE A 20 6.76 -6.65 2.38
N THR A 21 5.99 -6.68 3.47
CA THR A 21 5.82 -7.88 4.27
C THR A 21 4.36 -8.33 4.20
N PRO A 22 4.07 -9.61 4.53
CA PRO A 22 2.68 -10.05 4.68
C PRO A 22 1.90 -9.18 5.67
N GLY A 23 2.55 -8.76 6.77
CA GLY A 23 1.96 -7.89 7.78
C GLY A 23 1.56 -6.51 7.23
N SER A 24 2.46 -5.85 6.47
CA SER A 24 2.14 -4.53 5.90
C SER A 24 1.08 -4.63 4.80
N LEU A 25 1.07 -5.70 4.01
CA LEU A 25 0.00 -5.94 3.03
C LEU A 25 -1.36 -6.16 3.70
N VAL A 26 -1.42 -6.97 4.77
CA VAL A 26 -2.64 -7.18 5.57
C VAL A 26 -3.10 -5.86 6.19
N GLY A 27 -2.17 -5.05 6.72
CA GLY A 27 -2.48 -3.73 7.26
C GLY A 27 -3.16 -2.82 6.23
N MET A 28 -2.66 -2.79 5.00
CA MET A 28 -3.24 -1.98 3.93
C MET A 28 -4.66 -2.45 3.57
N ILE A 29 -4.88 -3.77 3.49
CA ILE A 29 -6.20 -4.34 3.23
C ILE A 29 -7.18 -3.95 4.35
N ARG A 30 -6.76 -4.04 5.62
CA ARG A 30 -7.59 -3.60 6.75
C ARG A 30 -8.00 -2.13 6.66
N LEU A 31 -7.11 -1.23 6.25
CA LEU A 31 -7.46 0.18 6.07
C LEU A 31 -8.52 0.40 4.97
N ILE A 32 -8.57 -0.48 3.96
CA ILE A 32 -9.64 -0.47 2.95
C ILE A 32 -10.94 -0.98 3.57
N ASP A 33 -10.90 -2.10 4.27
CA ASP A 33 -12.06 -2.73 4.90
C ASP A 33 -12.70 -1.84 5.98
N GLU A 34 -11.88 -1.13 6.76
CA GLU A 34 -12.30 -0.13 7.75
C GLU A 34 -12.83 1.17 7.12
N GLY A 35 -12.71 1.31 5.80
CA GLY A 35 -13.14 2.51 5.07
C GLY A 35 -12.23 3.74 5.27
N VAL A 36 -11.10 3.57 5.95
CA VAL A 36 -10.10 4.64 6.20
C VAL A 36 -9.52 5.14 4.89
N ILE A 37 -9.25 4.23 3.94
CA ILE A 37 -8.81 4.57 2.58
C ILE A 37 -9.66 3.87 1.53
N SER A 38 -9.72 4.46 0.33
CA SER A 38 -10.30 3.76 -0.83
C SER A 38 -9.29 2.81 -1.45
N GLY A 39 -9.77 1.84 -2.25
CA GLY A 39 -8.89 1.01 -3.07
C GLY A 39 -8.02 1.81 -4.06
N LYS A 40 -8.46 3.01 -4.46
CA LYS A 40 -7.64 3.92 -5.29
C LYS A 40 -6.43 4.44 -4.50
N ILE A 41 -6.64 4.83 -3.25
CA ILE A 41 -5.58 5.33 -2.36
C ILE A 41 -4.61 4.20 -2.00
N ALA A 42 -5.12 2.99 -1.75
CA ALA A 42 -4.28 1.82 -1.52
C ALA A 42 -3.29 1.58 -2.68
N LYS A 43 -3.76 1.69 -3.93
CA LYS A 43 -2.88 1.60 -5.12
C LYS A 43 -1.85 2.73 -5.19
N THR A 44 -2.16 3.91 -4.70
CA THR A 44 -1.23 5.05 -4.67
C THR A 44 -0.11 4.86 -3.64
N ILE A 45 -0.38 4.22 -2.49
CA ILE A 45 0.63 4.01 -1.44
C ILE A 45 1.44 2.71 -1.62
N LEU A 46 0.91 1.74 -2.36
CA LEU A 46 1.54 0.43 -2.56
C LEU A 46 2.99 0.48 -3.10
N PRO A 47 3.34 1.35 -4.07
CA PRO A 47 4.75 1.47 -4.51
C PRO A 47 5.70 1.90 -3.40
N GLU A 48 5.28 2.81 -2.52
CA GLU A 48 6.09 3.24 -1.38
C GLU A 48 6.27 2.08 -0.40
N MET A 49 5.20 1.33 -0.10
CA MET A 49 5.29 0.13 0.73
C MET A 49 6.27 -0.91 0.15
N ILE A 50 6.29 -1.11 -1.18
CA ILE A 50 7.19 -2.03 -1.87
C ILE A 50 8.65 -1.61 -1.71
N LEU A 51 8.94 -0.31 -1.78
CA LEU A 51 10.30 0.25 -1.80
C LEU A 51 10.88 0.54 -0.42
N SER A 52 10.06 1.04 0.51
CA SER A 52 10.48 1.47 1.84
C SER A 52 10.16 0.45 2.92
N GLY A 53 9.13 -0.39 2.73
CA GLY A 53 8.60 -1.27 3.78
C GLY A 53 7.84 -0.52 4.87
N THR A 54 7.57 0.77 4.67
CA THR A 54 6.83 1.61 5.63
C THR A 54 5.42 1.08 5.83
N ASP A 55 4.93 1.17 7.06
CA ASP A 55 3.57 0.77 7.41
C ASP A 55 2.55 1.60 6.61
N PRO A 56 1.51 0.98 6.04
CA PRO A 56 0.51 1.70 5.25
C PRO A 56 -0.22 2.79 6.05
N ARG A 57 -0.41 2.62 7.36
CA ARG A 57 -1.07 3.61 8.20
C ARG A 57 -0.23 4.86 8.35
N GLU A 58 1.08 4.70 8.55
CA GLU A 58 2.02 5.82 8.60
C GLU A 58 2.04 6.59 7.27
N ILE A 59 2.03 5.91 6.12
CA ILE A 59 1.99 6.56 4.81
C ILE A 59 0.70 7.39 4.64
N VAL A 60 -0.43 6.82 5.04
CA VAL A 60 -1.75 7.48 4.94
C VAL A 60 -1.83 8.71 5.83
N GLU A 61 -1.37 8.61 7.08
CA GLU A 61 -1.35 9.72 8.04
C GLU A 61 -0.42 10.84 7.57
N LYS A 62 0.82 10.49 7.19
CA LYS A 62 1.82 11.45 6.71
C LYS A 62 1.37 12.21 5.46
N LYS A 63 0.61 11.55 4.58
CA LYS A 63 0.13 12.14 3.33
C LYS A 63 -1.28 12.72 3.42
N GLY A 64 -1.94 12.65 4.59
CA GLY A 64 -3.32 13.12 4.76
C GLY A 64 -4.32 12.41 3.83
N LEU A 65 -4.06 11.15 3.46
CA LEU A 65 -4.85 10.40 2.47
C LEU A 65 -6.07 9.69 3.09
N VAL A 66 -6.54 10.15 4.24
CA VAL A 66 -7.75 9.59 4.85
C VAL A 66 -8.94 9.94 3.95
N LYS A 67 -9.83 8.97 3.74
CA LYS A 67 -11.04 9.17 2.95
C LYS A 67 -11.91 10.23 3.64
N ILE A 68 -11.95 11.43 3.07
CA ILE A 68 -12.97 12.42 3.42
C ILE A 68 -14.27 11.93 2.78
N THR A 69 -15.28 11.72 3.61
CA THR A 69 -16.64 11.40 3.18
C THR A 69 -17.42 12.71 3.11
N ASP A 70 -17.94 13.05 1.93
CA ASP A 70 -19.12 13.91 1.80
C ASP A 70 -20.38 13.06 2.02
#